data_AF-A0A212KCA0-F1
#
_entry.id   AF-A0A212KCA0-F1
#
_cell.length_a   1.000
_cell.length_b   1.000
_cell.length_c   1.000
_cell.angle_alpha   90.00
_cell.angle_beta   90.00
_cell.angle_gamma   90.00
#
_symmetry.space_group_name_H-M   'P 1'
#
loop_
_entity.id
_entity.type
_entity.pdbx_description
1 polymer ?
#
loop_
_entity_poly.entity_id
_entity_poly.type
_entity_poly.pdbx_seq_one_letter_code
_entity_poly.pdbx_strand_id
1 'polypeptide(L)'
;MVRKPFSNPYGNDPLGDDSPVIDPASVYQADPEINFDNVKQAPGMKPQYAEHDHAAKQGGHDTDQAKTILEKLREARAASEAQAAKAASEHGAKAAPEHGAKAAPEHGAKAASEHGEKTAPEECPHCADAEKARLMALADLENARKRLTREKEEFVKFAGESILADILPALDNLDLALAYAPQGKECHNFVVGVDMTRKLLLDALAKHGLQQVGDLGETFDPAKHEAVEMQPHPEYESGQVCGLMNKGYRLKDRLIRPARVKVCKN
;
A
#
# COMPACT_ATOMS: atom_id res chain seq x y z
N MET A 1 66.85 -33.93 24.04
CA MET A 1 65.44 -34.16 24.41
C MET A 1 64.56 -33.89 23.20
N VAL A 2 64.17 -34.95 22.50
CA VAL A 2 63.38 -34.91 21.27
C VAL A 2 61.91 -34.77 21.65
N ARG A 3 61.25 -33.69 21.21
CA ARG A 3 59.81 -33.48 21.43
C ARG A 3 59.03 -34.29 20.39
N LYS A 4 58.14 -35.15 20.87
CA LYS A 4 57.21 -35.98 20.07
C LYS A 4 56.25 -35.08 19.27
N PRO A 5 55.88 -35.46 18.03
CA PRO A 5 54.83 -34.78 17.28
C PRO A 5 53.43 -35.13 17.83
N PHE A 6 52.56 -34.13 17.83
CA PHE A 6 51.17 -34.16 18.26
C PHE A 6 50.35 -35.13 17.38
N SER A 7 49.57 -36.00 18.02
CA SER A 7 48.58 -36.88 17.39
C SER A 7 47.33 -36.10 17.01
N ASN A 8 46.96 -36.12 15.73
CA ASN A 8 45.65 -35.66 15.26
C ASN A 8 44.60 -36.75 15.58
N PRO A 9 43.54 -36.47 16.36
CA PRO A 9 42.58 -37.48 16.81
C PRO A 9 41.44 -37.77 15.82
N TYR A 10 41.42 -37.13 14.65
CA TYR A 10 40.42 -37.41 13.62
C TYR A 10 41.05 -38.21 12.49
N GLY A 11 40.95 -39.54 12.62
CA GLY A 11 41.24 -40.47 11.55
C GLY A 11 40.24 -40.28 10.41
N ASN A 12 40.77 -40.08 9.22
CA ASN A 12 40.06 -40.37 7.98
C ASN A 12 41.09 -41.00 7.04
N ASP A 13 41.03 -42.32 6.93
CA ASP A 13 41.79 -43.10 5.97
C ASP A 13 41.32 -42.75 4.54
N PRO A 14 42.19 -42.85 3.51
CA PRO A 14 41.85 -42.47 2.15
C PRO A 14 41.01 -43.57 1.50
N LEU A 15 39.72 -43.32 1.30
CA LEU A 15 38.90 -44.07 0.36
C LEU A 15 39.03 -43.41 -1.02
N GLY A 16 39.49 -44.21 -1.98
CA GLY A 16 39.67 -43.81 -3.38
C GLY A 16 38.36 -43.36 -4.01
N ASP A 17 38.47 -42.32 -4.82
CA ASP A 17 37.36 -41.78 -5.62
C ASP A 17 37.75 -41.92 -7.11
N ASP A 18 37.43 -43.09 -7.66
CA ASP A 18 37.30 -43.34 -9.09
C ASP A 18 35.99 -42.68 -9.56
N SER A 19 36.05 -41.38 -9.83
CA SER A 19 34.99 -40.65 -10.53
C SER A 19 35.45 -40.33 -11.96
N PRO A 20 34.72 -40.73 -13.02
CA PRO A 20 35.18 -40.54 -14.40
C PRO A 20 35.19 -39.06 -14.77
N VAL A 21 36.34 -38.59 -15.24
CA VAL A 21 36.54 -37.26 -15.82
C VAL A 21 35.69 -37.16 -17.11
N ILE A 22 34.61 -36.40 -17.07
CA ILE A 22 33.81 -36.08 -18.26
C ILE A 22 34.48 -34.90 -18.97
N ASP A 23 35.05 -35.14 -20.14
CA ASP A 23 35.64 -34.09 -20.98
C ASP A 23 34.56 -33.09 -21.46
N PRO A 24 34.77 -31.77 -21.30
CA PRO A 24 33.76 -30.75 -21.60
C PRO A 24 33.50 -30.52 -23.10
N ALA A 25 34.07 -31.34 -23.99
CA ALA A 25 34.05 -31.12 -25.44
C ALA A 25 33.06 -32.01 -26.24
N SER A 26 32.30 -32.93 -25.61
CA SER A 26 31.41 -33.84 -26.35
C SER A 26 29.92 -33.47 -26.35
N VAL A 27 29.52 -32.36 -25.72
CA VAL A 27 28.09 -32.02 -25.53
C VAL A 27 27.51 -31.11 -26.63
N TYR A 28 28.31 -30.64 -27.59
CA TYR A 28 27.83 -29.77 -28.66
C TYR A 28 28.06 -30.37 -30.04
N GLN A 29 27.14 -31.24 -30.46
CA GLN A 29 26.81 -31.40 -31.87
C GLN A 29 25.30 -31.21 -32.01
N ALA A 30 24.94 -30.01 -32.46
CA ALA A 30 23.57 -29.61 -32.74
C ALA A 30 23.17 -30.14 -34.12
N ASP A 31 22.17 -31.02 -34.16
CA ASP A 31 21.44 -31.32 -35.38
C ASP A 31 20.44 -30.17 -35.66
N PRO A 32 20.49 -29.53 -36.84
CA PRO A 32 19.55 -28.50 -37.21
C PRO A 32 18.30 -29.14 -37.83
N GLU A 33 17.13 -28.57 -37.48
CA GLU A 33 15.79 -28.78 -38.05
C GLU A 33 14.78 -29.45 -37.10
N ILE A 34 14.13 -28.63 -36.26
CA ILE A 34 12.77 -28.92 -35.81
C ILE A 34 11.90 -27.72 -36.19
N ASN A 35 11.08 -27.96 -37.21
CA ASN A 35 10.12 -27.04 -37.81
C ASN A 35 8.83 -27.04 -36.97
N PHE A 36 8.38 -25.86 -36.54
CA PHE A 36 7.31 -25.64 -35.54
C PHE A 36 5.88 -25.70 -36.10
N ASP A 37 5.57 -26.60 -37.05
CA ASP A 37 4.29 -26.55 -37.77
C ASP A 37 3.39 -27.80 -37.66
N ASN A 38 3.68 -28.79 -36.81
CA ASN A 38 2.78 -29.95 -36.66
C ASN A 38 2.48 -30.31 -35.20
N VAL A 39 1.64 -29.50 -34.56
CA VAL A 39 0.91 -29.90 -33.33
C VAL A 39 -0.53 -30.27 -33.72
N LYS A 40 -0.73 -31.43 -34.36
CA LYS A 40 -2.02 -32.14 -34.34
C LYS A 40 -1.82 -33.67 -34.39
N GLN A 41 -2.36 -34.32 -33.36
CA GLN A 41 -2.78 -35.72 -33.26
C GLN A 41 -1.73 -36.86 -33.15
N ALA A 42 -1.60 -37.39 -31.94
CA ALA A 42 -1.42 -38.83 -31.69
C ALA A 42 -2.04 -39.23 -30.33
N PRO A 43 -2.76 -40.38 -30.21
CA PRO A 43 -3.53 -40.76 -29.02
C PRO A 43 -2.83 -41.80 -28.13
N GLY A 44 -3.15 -41.77 -26.83
CA GLY A 44 -3.14 -42.95 -25.95
C GLY A 44 -1.84 -43.25 -25.20
N MET A 45 -1.68 -42.68 -23.99
CA MET A 45 -0.82 -43.26 -22.96
C MET A 45 -1.41 -42.94 -21.57
N LYS A 46 -1.89 -43.97 -20.87
CA LYS A 46 -2.32 -43.86 -19.47
C LYS A 46 -1.08 -43.85 -18.57
N PRO A 47 -0.96 -42.93 -17.59
CA PRO A 47 0.14 -42.97 -16.66
C PRO A 47 -0.07 -44.08 -15.61
N GLN A 48 0.93 -44.96 -15.49
CA GLN A 48 1.05 -45.93 -14.41
C GLN A 48 1.83 -45.29 -13.26
N TYR A 49 1.17 -45.06 -12.12
CA TYR A 49 1.84 -44.98 -10.83
C TYR A 49 0.99 -45.78 -9.83
N ALA A 50 1.44 -46.99 -9.50
CA ALA A 50 0.87 -47.83 -8.46
C ALA A 50 1.65 -47.63 -7.16
N GLU A 51 0.91 -47.26 -6.12
CA GLU A 51 0.94 -47.82 -4.76
C GLU A 51 2.31 -48.02 -4.07
N HIS A 52 2.62 -47.09 -3.16
CA HIS A 52 3.36 -47.39 -1.93
C HIS A 52 2.56 -46.87 -0.73
N ASP A 53 1.69 -47.73 -0.19
CA ASP A 53 0.98 -47.56 1.08
C ASP A 53 1.90 -47.94 2.24
N HIS A 54 2.56 -46.98 2.90
CA HIS A 54 3.06 -47.12 4.28
C HIS A 54 3.37 -45.75 4.89
N ALA A 55 2.38 -45.07 5.48
CA ALA A 55 2.53 -44.17 6.65
C ALA A 55 1.21 -43.48 7.04
N ALA A 56 0.16 -44.24 7.38
CA ALA A 56 -1.09 -43.68 7.91
C ALA A 56 -1.37 -44.19 9.33
N LYS A 57 -0.45 -43.94 10.27
CA LYS A 57 -0.71 -44.15 11.71
C LYS A 57 0.04 -43.11 12.54
N GLN A 58 -0.37 -41.84 12.48
CA GLN A 58 -0.03 -40.82 13.50
C GLN A 58 -0.85 -39.50 13.40
N GLY A 59 -2.01 -39.46 12.74
CA GLY A 59 -2.78 -38.22 12.52
C GLY A 59 -4.07 -38.04 13.33
N GLY A 60 -4.28 -38.82 14.41
CA GLY A 60 -5.57 -38.84 15.12
C GLY A 60 -5.79 -37.72 16.13
N HIS A 61 -4.75 -37.02 16.58
CA HIS A 61 -4.87 -36.07 17.69
C HIS A 61 -5.16 -34.62 17.24
N ASP A 62 -4.75 -34.25 16.02
CA ASP A 62 -4.89 -32.89 15.49
C ASP A 62 -6.28 -32.64 14.86
N THR A 63 -6.95 -33.69 14.37
CA THR A 63 -8.30 -33.56 13.80
C THR A 63 -9.37 -33.29 14.85
N ASP A 64 -9.16 -33.73 16.09
CA ASP A 64 -10.11 -33.52 17.18
C ASP A 64 -9.98 -32.11 17.76
N GLN A 65 -8.76 -31.58 17.88
CA GLN A 65 -8.53 -30.18 18.26
C GLN A 65 -9.12 -29.22 17.21
N ALA A 66 -9.00 -29.52 15.92
CA ALA A 66 -9.59 -28.72 14.85
C ALA A 66 -11.13 -28.71 14.90
N LYS A 67 -11.77 -29.84 15.24
CA LYS A 67 -13.23 -29.93 15.42
C LYS A 67 -13.71 -29.13 16.63
N THR A 68 -12.99 -29.21 17.76
CA THR A 68 -13.31 -28.42 18.96
C THR A 68 -13.18 -26.91 18.74
N ILE A 69 -12.20 -26.47 17.94
CA ILE A 69 -12.04 -25.05 17.59
C ILE A 69 -13.21 -24.56 16.71
N LEU A 70 -13.63 -25.38 15.74
CA LEU A 70 -14.77 -25.07 14.87
C LEU A 70 -16.10 -24.97 15.64
N GLU A 71 -16.29 -25.81 16.65
CA GLU A 71 -17.48 -25.78 17.51
C GLU A 71 -17.49 -24.53 18.41
N LYS A 72 -16.35 -24.20 19.04
CA LYS A 72 -16.20 -22.96 19.84
C LYS A 72 -16.39 -21.69 19.02
N LEU A 73 -15.94 -21.67 17.76
CA LEU A 73 -16.14 -20.53 16.86
C LEU A 73 -17.61 -20.38 16.42
N ARG A 74 -18.36 -21.49 16.29
CA ARG A 74 -19.81 -21.45 16.02
C ARG A 74 -20.60 -20.93 17.22
N GLU A 75 -20.24 -21.34 18.43
CA GLU A 75 -20.85 -20.83 19.67
C GLU A 75 -20.56 -19.34 19.87
N ALA A 76 -19.34 -18.88 19.60
CA ALA A 76 -18.98 -17.47 19.68
C ALA A 76 -19.73 -16.61 18.64
N ARG A 77 -19.96 -17.14 17.44
CA ARG A 77 -20.74 -16.46 16.39
C ARG A 77 -22.24 -16.40 16.73
N ALA A 78 -22.80 -17.47 17.28
CA ALA A 78 -24.19 -17.48 17.75
C ALA A 78 -24.38 -16.49 18.93
N ALA A 79 -23.38 -16.36 19.82
CA ALA A 79 -23.42 -15.40 20.91
C ALA A 79 -23.32 -13.94 20.41
N SER A 80 -22.52 -13.65 19.38
CA SER A 80 -22.42 -12.30 18.80
C SER A 80 -23.66 -11.91 17.99
N GLU A 81 -24.28 -12.86 17.28
CA GLU A 81 -25.54 -12.65 16.57
C GLU A 81 -26.71 -12.42 17.54
N ALA A 82 -26.74 -13.11 18.70
CA ALA A 82 -27.71 -12.86 19.76
C ALA A 82 -27.51 -11.50 20.48
N GLN A 83 -26.26 -11.05 20.62
CA GLN A 83 -25.94 -9.72 21.15
C GLN A 83 -26.31 -8.60 20.15
N ALA A 84 -26.11 -8.82 18.85
CA ALA A 84 -26.55 -7.91 17.79
C ALA A 84 -28.09 -7.79 17.72
N ALA A 85 -28.82 -8.88 17.94
CA ALA A 85 -30.28 -8.88 17.98
C ALA A 85 -30.85 -8.13 19.22
N LYS A 86 -30.18 -8.19 20.37
CA LYS A 86 -30.54 -7.38 21.56
C LYS A 86 -30.25 -5.90 21.37
N ALA A 87 -29.14 -5.55 20.71
CA ALA A 87 -28.80 -4.16 20.41
C ALA A 87 -29.80 -3.50 19.42
N ALA A 88 -30.42 -4.28 18.54
CA ALA A 88 -31.42 -3.80 17.59
C ALA A 88 -32.81 -3.54 18.22
N SER A 89 -33.13 -4.07 19.41
CA SER A 89 -34.44 -3.84 20.04
C SER A 89 -34.47 -2.65 21.00
N GLU A 90 -33.34 -2.01 21.31
CA GLU A 90 -33.26 -0.87 22.25
C GLU A 90 -33.15 0.51 21.58
N HIS A 91 -32.90 0.59 20.26
CA HIS A 91 -32.93 1.85 19.52
C HIS A 91 -34.18 1.94 18.64
N GLY A 92 -35.22 2.53 19.23
CA GLY A 92 -36.52 2.77 18.63
C GLY A 92 -36.48 3.49 17.29
N ALA A 93 -37.34 2.99 16.40
CA ALA A 93 -37.71 3.56 15.13
C ALA A 93 -38.25 4.99 15.26
N LYS A 94 -37.67 5.92 14.48
CA LYS A 94 -38.38 7.03 13.84
C LYS A 94 -37.52 7.63 12.73
N ALA A 95 -37.74 7.18 11.49
CA ALA A 95 -37.67 7.99 10.27
C ALA A 95 -37.94 7.13 9.03
N ALA A 96 -39.10 7.36 8.41
CA ALA A 96 -39.34 7.25 6.97
C ALA A 96 -40.27 8.44 6.63
N PRO A 97 -40.09 9.11 5.47
CA PRO A 97 -40.43 8.48 4.20
C PRO A 97 -39.46 8.73 3.03
N GLU A 98 -39.34 7.70 2.19
CA GLU A 98 -39.07 7.76 0.73
C GLU A 98 -40.36 8.28 0.03
N HIS A 99 -40.45 8.81 -1.18
CA HIS A 99 -39.62 8.98 -2.37
C HIS A 99 -40.43 9.89 -3.31
N GLY A 100 -39.81 10.56 -4.31
CA GLY A 100 -40.58 11.12 -5.42
C GLY A 100 -39.89 12.17 -6.27
N ALA A 101 -38.90 11.76 -7.06
CA ALA A 101 -38.41 12.56 -8.18
C ALA A 101 -39.42 12.54 -9.33
N LYS A 102 -39.78 13.72 -9.88
CA LYS A 102 -40.10 13.90 -11.30
C LYS A 102 -40.06 15.39 -11.71
N ALA A 103 -39.13 15.64 -12.63
CA ALA A 103 -39.07 16.60 -13.73
C ALA A 103 -39.96 17.86 -13.72
N ALA A 104 -39.29 18.98 -13.98
CA ALA A 104 -39.84 20.27 -14.42
C ALA A 104 -40.72 20.15 -15.68
N PRO A 105 -41.56 21.18 -15.93
CA PRO A 105 -41.20 22.07 -17.03
C PRO A 105 -41.32 23.55 -16.68
N GLU A 106 -40.53 24.33 -17.41
CA GLU A 106 -40.58 25.78 -17.53
C GLU A 106 -41.93 26.25 -18.09
N HIS A 107 -42.47 27.36 -17.58
CA HIS A 107 -43.12 28.37 -18.42
C HIS A 107 -43.19 29.71 -17.70
N GLY A 108 -42.51 30.71 -18.28
CA GLY A 108 -42.82 32.11 -18.04
C GLY A 108 -44.05 32.53 -18.83
N ALA A 109 -44.94 33.29 -18.19
CA ALA A 109 -45.83 34.24 -18.83
C ALA A 109 -46.26 35.29 -17.80
N LYS A 110 -45.84 36.53 -18.02
CA LYS A 110 -46.33 37.74 -17.36
C LYS A 110 -47.80 37.98 -17.75
N ALA A 111 -48.66 38.38 -16.81
CA ALA A 111 -49.56 39.53 -16.95
C ALA A 111 -50.36 39.79 -15.65
N ALA A 112 -50.04 40.93 -15.02
CA ALA A 112 -50.91 41.90 -14.37
C ALA A 112 -52.12 41.45 -13.51
N SER A 113 -52.06 41.82 -12.22
CA SER A 113 -53.04 42.79 -11.70
C SER A 113 -52.39 43.63 -10.59
N GLU A 114 -52.24 44.93 -10.84
CA GLU A 114 -52.04 45.94 -9.82
C GLU A 114 -53.35 46.14 -9.05
N HIS A 115 -53.33 46.08 -7.72
CA HIS A 115 -53.99 47.03 -6.84
C HIS A 115 -53.67 46.73 -5.37
N GLY A 116 -53.12 47.73 -4.69
CA GLY A 116 -52.78 47.67 -3.27
C GLY A 116 -51.82 48.79 -2.86
N GLU A 117 -52.19 50.03 -3.15
CA GLU A 117 -51.48 51.22 -2.69
C GLU A 117 -51.55 51.33 -1.16
N LYS A 118 -50.36 51.38 -0.54
CA LYS A 118 -50.03 52.02 0.74
C LYS A 118 -50.92 51.67 1.95
N THR A 119 -50.42 50.72 2.72
CA THR A 119 -50.11 51.02 4.11
C THR A 119 -48.61 50.85 4.27
N ALA A 120 -47.87 51.96 4.40
CA ALA A 120 -46.62 51.88 5.13
C ALA A 120 -47.00 51.31 6.50
N PRO A 121 -46.59 50.09 6.87
CA PRO A 121 -46.59 49.78 8.27
C PRO A 121 -45.61 50.80 8.84
N GLU A 122 -45.99 51.52 9.89
CA GLU A 122 -44.99 52.03 10.81
C GLU A 122 -44.02 50.85 11.02
N GLU A 123 -42.78 50.99 10.56
CA GLU A 123 -41.79 49.93 10.65
C GLU A 123 -41.62 49.66 12.13
N CYS A 124 -42.37 48.69 12.64
CA CYS A 124 -42.25 48.26 14.01
C CYS A 124 -40.78 47.90 14.15
N PRO A 125 -40.01 48.55 15.05
CA PRO A 125 -38.56 48.35 15.12
C PRO A 125 -38.20 46.86 15.26
N HIS A 126 -39.11 46.08 15.88
CA HIS A 126 -39.00 44.63 15.98
C HIS A 126 -39.00 43.88 14.64
N CYS A 127 -39.72 44.35 13.62
CA CYS A 127 -39.76 43.75 12.28
C CYS A 127 -38.47 44.02 11.50
N ALA A 128 -37.95 45.24 11.55
CA ALA A 128 -36.67 45.60 10.92
C ALA A 128 -35.49 44.86 11.56
N ASP A 129 -35.50 44.71 12.88
CA ASP A 129 -34.51 43.91 13.62
C ASP A 129 -34.58 42.42 13.27
N ALA A 130 -35.79 41.86 13.10
CA ALA A 130 -35.99 40.47 12.70
C ALA A 130 -35.52 40.20 11.26
N GLU A 131 -35.76 41.13 10.32
CA GLU A 131 -35.25 41.03 8.95
C GLU A 131 -33.73 41.13 8.90
N LYS A 132 -33.14 42.06 9.66
CA LYS A 132 -31.69 42.18 9.80
C LYS A 132 -31.06 40.91 10.38
N ALA A 133 -31.66 40.36 11.45
CA ALA A 133 -31.22 39.10 12.04
C ALA A 133 -31.33 37.93 11.05
N ARG A 134 -32.39 37.89 10.23
CA ARG A 134 -32.57 36.89 9.18
C ARG A 134 -31.49 37.02 8.09
N LEU A 135 -31.20 38.23 7.63
CA LEU A 135 -30.15 38.48 6.63
C LEU A 135 -28.77 38.11 7.17
N MET A 136 -28.47 38.44 8.43
CA MET A 136 -27.24 38.01 9.10
C MET A 136 -27.15 36.50 9.20
N ALA A 137 -28.22 35.82 9.64
CA ALA A 137 -28.25 34.36 9.72
C ALA A 137 -28.04 33.71 8.34
N LEU A 138 -28.63 34.26 7.28
CA LEU A 138 -28.41 33.78 5.90
C LEU A 138 -26.96 33.97 5.45
N ALA A 139 -26.36 35.12 5.76
CA ALA A 139 -24.95 35.38 5.46
C ALA A 139 -24.02 34.44 6.23
N ASP A 140 -24.30 34.17 7.51
CA ASP A 140 -23.54 33.23 8.33
C ASP A 140 -23.65 31.79 7.78
N LEU A 141 -24.84 31.38 7.34
CA LEU A 141 -25.04 30.09 6.68
C LEU A 141 -24.27 29.98 5.37
N GLU A 142 -24.25 31.04 4.55
CA GLU A 142 -23.50 31.06 3.29
C GLU A 142 -21.98 31.00 3.54
N ASN A 143 -21.49 31.77 4.51
CA ASN A 143 -20.09 31.75 4.93
C ASN A 143 -19.68 30.38 5.48
N ALA A 144 -20.51 29.78 6.34
CA ALA A 144 -20.29 28.43 6.86
C ALA A 144 -20.29 27.40 5.74
N ARG A 145 -21.23 27.48 4.79
CA ARG A 145 -21.27 26.59 3.62
C ARG A 145 -20.00 26.69 2.79
N LYS A 146 -19.54 27.91 2.48
CA LYS A 146 -18.30 28.15 1.72
C LYS A 146 -17.06 27.66 2.46
N ARG A 147 -17.05 27.77 3.78
CA ARG A 147 -15.98 27.21 4.62
C ARG A 147 -15.98 25.69 4.57
N LEU A 148 -17.13 25.05 4.80
CA LEU A 148 -17.27 23.59 4.77
C LEU A 148 -16.95 23.00 3.39
N THR A 149 -17.26 23.68 2.29
CA THR A 149 -16.86 23.21 0.95
C THR A 149 -15.35 23.22 0.79
N ARG A 150 -14.66 24.27 1.25
CA ARG A 150 -13.18 24.34 1.20
C ARG A 150 -12.55 23.26 2.07
N GLU A 151 -13.02 23.08 3.30
CA GLU A 151 -12.53 22.03 4.21
C GLU A 151 -12.77 20.63 3.62
N LYS A 152 -13.91 20.39 2.96
CA LYS A 152 -14.18 19.12 2.24
C LYS A 152 -13.26 18.92 1.05
N GLU A 153 -13.00 19.95 0.25
CA GLU A 153 -12.08 19.87 -0.88
C GLU A 153 -10.66 19.56 -0.42
N GLU A 154 -10.20 20.20 0.65
CA GLU A 154 -8.91 19.90 1.29
C GLU A 154 -8.88 18.47 1.84
N PHE A 155 -9.92 18.05 2.55
CA PHE A 155 -10.02 16.69 3.06
C PHE A 155 -9.94 15.66 1.93
N VAL A 156 -10.69 15.84 0.84
CA VAL A 156 -10.63 14.91 -0.32
C VAL A 156 -9.25 14.93 -0.97
N LYS A 157 -8.58 16.08 -1.05
CA LYS A 157 -7.23 16.19 -1.61
C LYS A 157 -6.18 15.42 -0.81
N PHE A 158 -6.36 15.31 0.52
CA PHE A 158 -5.38 14.74 1.45
C PHE A 158 -5.88 13.48 2.20
N ALA A 159 -7.09 12.97 1.91
CA ALA A 159 -7.65 11.79 2.57
C ALA A 159 -6.78 10.54 2.40
N GLY A 160 -6.02 10.44 1.30
CA GLY A 160 -5.09 9.35 1.05
C GLY A 160 -3.75 9.48 1.80
N GLU A 161 -3.48 10.59 2.49
CA GLU A 161 -2.19 10.86 3.15
C GLU A 161 -1.83 9.76 4.16
N SER A 162 -2.77 9.37 5.03
CA SER A 162 -2.52 8.35 6.07
C SER A 162 -2.21 6.99 5.47
N ILE A 163 -2.99 6.57 4.46
CA ILE A 163 -2.79 5.29 3.78
C ILE A 163 -1.45 5.29 3.04
N LEU A 164 -1.10 6.39 2.39
CA LEU A 164 0.20 6.54 1.74
C LEU A 164 1.33 6.44 2.76
N ALA A 165 1.22 7.11 3.90
CA ALA A 165 2.20 7.04 4.98
C ALA A 165 2.41 5.61 5.49
N ASP A 166 1.34 4.82 5.64
CA ASP A 166 1.41 3.42 6.09
C ASP A 166 2.08 2.49 5.07
N ILE A 167 2.02 2.84 3.77
CA ILE A 167 2.66 2.06 2.69
C ILE A 167 4.15 2.39 2.56
N LEU A 168 4.60 3.59 2.94
CA LEU A 168 6.01 4.00 2.80
C LEU A 168 7.02 3.03 3.45
N PRO A 169 6.81 2.50 4.67
CA PRO A 169 7.71 1.51 5.26
C PRO A 169 7.86 0.24 4.42
N ALA A 170 6.82 -0.19 3.71
CA ALA A 170 6.91 -1.34 2.81
C ALA A 170 7.81 -1.04 1.62
N LEU A 171 7.75 0.19 1.09
CA LEU A 171 8.62 0.64 0.00
C LEU A 171 10.07 0.75 0.47
N ASP A 172 10.31 1.30 1.66
CA ASP A 172 11.63 1.33 2.29
C ASP A 172 12.21 -0.09 2.45
N ASN A 173 11.39 -1.08 2.82
CA ASN A 173 11.83 -2.46 2.92
C ASN A 173 12.18 -3.08 1.56
N LEU A 174 11.52 -2.67 0.47
CA LEU A 174 11.92 -3.08 -0.89
C LEU A 174 13.26 -2.46 -1.28
N ASP A 175 13.48 -1.17 -0.97
CA ASP A 175 14.79 -0.52 -1.14
C ASP A 175 15.88 -1.23 -0.32
N LEU A 176 15.57 -1.58 0.93
CA LEU A 176 16.47 -2.32 1.81
C LEU A 176 16.81 -3.71 1.26
N ALA A 177 15.80 -4.44 0.76
CA ALA A 177 15.99 -5.75 0.15
C ALA A 177 16.89 -5.68 -1.08
N LEU A 178 16.76 -4.64 -1.90
CA LEU A 178 17.64 -4.41 -3.06
C LEU A 178 19.07 -4.07 -2.61
N ALA A 179 19.24 -3.31 -1.54
CA ALA A 179 20.56 -2.95 -1.00
C ALA A 179 21.33 -4.15 -0.43
N TYR A 180 20.64 -5.12 0.19
CA TYR A 180 21.25 -6.33 0.76
C TYR A 180 21.20 -7.55 -0.17
N ALA A 181 20.71 -7.42 -1.39
CA ALA A 181 20.56 -8.56 -2.29
C ALA A 181 21.93 -9.17 -2.65
N PRO A 182 22.05 -10.52 -2.63
CA PRO A 182 23.29 -11.19 -3.02
C PRO A 182 23.60 -10.98 -4.49
N GLN A 183 24.83 -10.60 -4.82
CA GLN A 183 25.31 -10.27 -6.17
C GLN A 183 25.61 -11.51 -7.05
N GLY A 184 24.87 -12.61 -6.84
CA GLY A 184 25.05 -13.87 -7.58
C GLY A 184 24.19 -13.94 -8.85
N LYS A 185 24.67 -14.62 -9.89
CA LYS A 185 23.92 -14.85 -11.14
C LYS A 185 22.57 -15.55 -10.91
N GLU A 186 22.49 -16.42 -9.89
CA GLU A 186 21.26 -17.14 -9.55
C GLU A 186 20.16 -16.23 -8.98
N CYS A 187 20.54 -15.15 -8.30
CA CYS A 187 19.58 -14.21 -7.71
C CYS A 187 19.28 -13.01 -8.62
N HIS A 188 19.95 -12.88 -9.77
CA HIS A 188 19.79 -11.73 -10.66
C HIS A 188 18.32 -11.53 -11.09
N ASN A 189 17.65 -12.60 -11.53
CA ASN A 189 16.25 -12.54 -11.95
C ASN A 189 15.31 -12.11 -10.81
N PHE A 190 15.63 -12.52 -9.57
CA PHE A 190 14.86 -12.13 -8.39
C PHE A 190 15.03 -10.63 -8.09
N VAL A 191 16.26 -10.12 -8.10
CA VAL A 191 16.56 -8.69 -7.87
C VAL A 191 15.85 -7.82 -8.91
N VAL A 192 15.89 -8.23 -10.18
CA VAL A 192 15.18 -7.53 -11.26
C VAL A 192 13.67 -7.53 -11.02
N GLY A 193 13.07 -8.65 -10.60
CA GLY A 193 11.65 -8.73 -10.28
C GLY A 193 11.24 -7.80 -9.13
N VAL A 194 12.06 -7.72 -8.08
CA VAL A 194 11.83 -6.80 -6.95
C VAL A 194 11.94 -5.34 -7.40
N ASP A 195 12.95 -4.99 -8.19
CA ASP A 195 13.12 -3.62 -8.73
C ASP A 195 11.94 -3.23 -9.64
N MET A 196 11.46 -4.15 -10.49
CA MET A 196 10.27 -3.91 -11.31
C MET A 196 9.02 -3.68 -10.46
N THR A 197 8.82 -4.46 -9.41
CA THR A 197 7.67 -4.31 -8.50
C THR A 197 7.72 -2.98 -7.77
N ARG A 198 8.91 -2.58 -7.30
CA ARG A 198 9.16 -1.29 -6.68
C ARG A 198 8.85 -0.13 -7.63
N LYS A 199 9.31 -0.20 -8.89
CA LYS A 199 9.02 0.81 -9.92
C LYS A 199 7.52 0.92 -10.20
N LEU A 200 6.84 -0.22 -10.38
CA LEU A 200 5.39 -0.24 -10.59
C LEU A 200 4.63 0.40 -9.43
N LEU A 201 5.05 0.14 -8.19
CA LEU A 201 4.45 0.75 -7.00
C LEU A 201 4.69 2.27 -6.98
N LEU A 202 5.92 2.72 -7.27
CA LEU A 202 6.24 4.15 -7.36
C LEU A 202 5.42 4.84 -8.45
N ASP A 203 5.25 4.23 -9.61
CA ASP A 203 4.44 4.76 -10.71
C ASP A 203 2.96 4.85 -10.32
N ALA A 204 2.44 3.88 -9.59
CA ALA A 204 1.08 3.93 -9.05
C ALA A 204 0.92 5.08 -8.06
N LEU A 205 1.87 5.25 -7.13
CA LEU A 205 1.86 6.34 -6.15
C LEU A 205 2.02 7.72 -6.81
N ALA A 206 2.83 7.82 -7.87
CA ALA A 206 3.02 9.05 -8.63
C ALA A 206 1.72 9.53 -9.29
N LYS A 207 0.87 8.61 -9.79
CA LYS A 207 -0.47 8.95 -10.31
C LYS A 207 -1.40 9.56 -9.26
N HIS A 208 -1.19 9.24 -7.99
CA HIS A 208 -1.92 9.82 -6.86
C HIS A 208 -1.31 11.15 -6.36
N GLY A 209 -0.25 11.65 -7.01
CA GLY A 209 0.39 12.93 -6.71
C GLY A 209 1.52 12.85 -5.68
N LEU A 210 2.05 11.64 -5.42
CA LEU A 210 3.23 11.44 -4.58
C LEU A 210 4.50 11.75 -5.36
N GLN A 211 5.40 12.53 -4.77
CA GLN A 211 6.71 12.87 -5.32
C GLN A 211 7.80 12.48 -4.33
N GLN A 212 8.85 11.84 -4.84
CA GLN A 212 10.06 11.55 -4.07
C GLN A 212 10.87 12.84 -3.84
N VAL A 213 11.55 12.89 -2.70
CA VAL A 213 12.37 14.02 -2.25
C VAL A 213 13.68 13.48 -1.66
N GLY A 214 14.77 14.21 -1.87
CA GLY A 214 16.09 13.89 -1.34
C GLY A 214 16.88 13.00 -2.30
N ASP A 215 17.50 13.63 -3.29
CA ASP A 215 18.46 12.98 -4.18
C ASP A 215 19.90 13.24 -3.72
N LEU A 216 20.82 12.36 -4.12
CA LEU A 216 22.25 12.51 -3.84
C LEU A 216 22.78 13.75 -4.57
N GLY A 217 23.56 14.58 -3.87
CA GLY A 217 24.13 15.82 -4.40
C GLY A 217 23.22 17.05 -4.32
N GLU A 218 21.96 16.92 -3.89
CA GLU A 218 21.14 18.10 -3.61
C GLU A 218 21.68 18.91 -2.43
N THR A 219 21.44 20.23 -2.47
CA THR A 219 21.73 21.10 -1.31
C THR A 219 20.78 20.76 -0.17
N PHE A 220 21.28 20.67 1.06
CA PHE A 220 20.46 20.36 2.22
C PHE A 220 19.42 21.47 2.49
N ASP A 221 18.14 21.10 2.45
CA ASP A 221 17.00 21.97 2.79
C ASP A 221 16.30 21.45 4.05
N PRO A 222 16.37 22.17 5.20
CA PRO A 222 15.70 21.76 6.44
C PRO A 222 14.19 21.56 6.33
N ALA A 223 13.52 22.18 5.33
CA ALA A 223 12.09 22.02 5.13
C ALA A 223 11.71 20.65 4.54
N LYS A 224 12.67 19.94 3.94
CA LYS A 224 12.45 18.69 3.19
C LYS A 224 13.31 17.53 3.70
N HIS A 225 14.47 17.86 4.29
CA HIS A 225 15.49 16.91 4.66
C HIS A 225 15.69 16.89 6.18
N GLU A 226 15.88 15.69 6.72
CA GLU A 226 16.28 15.43 8.09
C GLU A 226 17.73 14.91 8.09
N ALA A 227 18.65 15.72 8.60
CA ALA A 227 20.06 15.34 8.70
C ALA A 227 20.27 14.40 9.89
N VAL A 228 20.62 13.15 9.61
CA VAL A 228 20.86 12.13 10.65
C VAL A 228 22.33 12.11 11.07
N GLU A 229 23.24 12.27 10.11
CA GLU A 229 24.68 12.14 10.33
C GLU A 229 25.44 13.12 9.42
N MET A 230 26.59 13.61 9.88
CA MET A 230 27.52 14.36 9.05
C MET A 230 28.74 13.49 8.74
N GLN A 231 29.07 13.34 7.45
CA GLN A 231 30.21 12.52 7.03
C GLN A 231 31.02 13.25 5.96
N PRO A 232 32.36 13.24 6.03
CA PRO A 232 33.18 13.74 4.93
C PRO A 232 33.02 12.83 3.70
N HIS A 233 32.80 13.42 2.53
CA HIS A 233 32.73 12.69 1.26
C HIS A 233 33.56 13.42 0.21
N PRO A 234 34.37 12.70 -0.58
CA PRO A 234 35.26 13.32 -1.56
C PRO A 234 34.52 13.90 -2.77
N GLU A 235 33.31 13.40 -3.08
CA GLU A 235 32.57 13.80 -4.28
C GLU A 235 31.60 14.98 -4.09
N TYR A 236 31.23 15.33 -2.84
CA TYR A 236 30.20 16.33 -2.55
C TYR A 236 30.74 17.48 -1.70
N GLU A 237 30.20 18.68 -1.91
CA GLU A 237 30.58 19.88 -1.16
C GLU A 237 29.96 19.93 0.24
N SER A 238 30.55 20.71 1.14
CA SER A 238 30.03 20.89 2.49
C SER A 238 28.61 21.50 2.43
N GLY A 239 27.65 20.85 3.11
CA GLY A 239 26.23 21.24 3.07
C GLY A 239 25.38 20.56 1.99
N GLN A 240 25.95 19.67 1.18
CA GLN A 240 25.20 18.81 0.26
C GLN A 240 24.85 17.45 0.87
N VAL A 241 23.84 16.79 0.29
CA VAL A 241 23.44 15.43 0.64
C VAL A 241 24.44 14.43 0.05
N CYS A 242 25.17 13.72 0.90
CA CYS A 242 26.17 12.73 0.49
C CYS A 242 25.70 11.28 0.59
N GLY A 243 24.62 11.04 1.30
CA GLY A 243 24.02 9.72 1.44
C GLY A 243 22.54 9.81 1.76
N LEU A 244 21.74 8.89 1.24
CA LEU A 244 20.32 8.78 1.52
C LEU A 244 20.07 7.50 2.33
N MET A 245 19.55 7.63 3.56
CA MET A 245 19.13 6.47 4.36
C MET A 245 17.68 6.08 4.04
N ASN A 246 16.78 7.07 3.99
CA ASN A 246 15.38 6.85 3.63
C ASN A 246 14.92 7.99 2.73
N LYS A 247 14.18 7.65 1.68
CA LYS A 247 13.60 8.62 0.76
C LYS A 247 12.54 9.46 1.46
N GLY A 248 12.50 10.75 1.12
CA GLY A 248 11.41 11.65 1.50
C GLY A 248 10.27 11.56 0.51
N TYR A 249 9.07 11.87 0.97
CA TYR A 249 7.87 11.87 0.12
C TYR A 249 6.99 13.08 0.40
N ARG A 250 6.56 13.73 -0.68
CA ARG A 250 5.67 14.88 -0.68
C ARG A 250 4.41 14.54 -1.47
N LEU A 251 3.24 14.82 -0.90
CA LEU A 251 1.95 14.69 -1.57
C LEU A 251 1.45 16.09 -1.92
N LYS A 252 1.47 16.41 -3.22
CA LYS A 252 1.09 17.75 -3.71
C LYS A 252 1.88 18.83 -2.95
N ASP A 253 1.21 19.65 -2.14
CA ASP A 253 1.80 20.76 -1.40
C ASP A 253 2.23 20.40 0.04
N ARG A 254 1.93 19.19 0.52
CA ARG A 254 2.23 18.75 1.88
C ARG A 254 3.33 17.69 1.91
N LEU A 255 4.30 17.88 2.80
CA LEU A 255 5.32 16.87 3.10
C LEU A 255 4.73 15.79 4.01
N ILE A 256 4.74 14.53 3.57
CA ILE A 256 4.29 13.39 4.39
C ILE A 256 5.43 12.95 5.29
N ARG A 257 6.63 12.85 4.73
CA ARG A 257 7.83 12.39 5.42
C ARG A 257 9.08 13.05 4.86
N PRO A 258 9.96 13.63 5.70
CA PRO A 258 11.23 14.18 5.25
C PRO A 258 12.20 13.09 4.83
N ALA A 259 13.11 13.42 3.91
CA ALA A 259 14.18 12.51 3.51
C ALA A 259 15.25 12.44 4.61
N ARG A 260 15.61 11.23 5.05
CA ARG A 260 16.68 11.05 6.05
C ARG A 260 18.00 10.95 5.32
N VAL A 261 18.83 11.98 5.49
CA VAL A 261 20.04 12.19 4.70
C VAL A 261 21.28 12.27 5.59
N LYS A 262 22.41 11.92 5.00
CA LYS A 262 23.74 12.25 5.51
C LYS A 262 24.23 13.51 4.81
N VAL A 263 24.73 14.46 5.58
CA VAL A 263 25.19 15.76 5.06
C VAL A 263 26.72 15.78 5.02
N CYS A 264 27.26 16.32 3.94
CA CYS A 264 28.69 16.50 3.82
C CYS A 264 29.21 17.61 4.74
N LYS A 265 30.31 17.30 5.44
CA LYS A 265 31.11 18.28 6.17
C LYS A 265 32.57 18.07 5.80
N ASN A 266 33.09 18.97 4.97
CA ASN A 266 34.47 19.00 4.50
C ASN A 266 35.18 20.25 5.01
#